data_AF-A0A2V7BJ17-F1
#
_entry.id   AF-A0A2V7BJ17-F1
#
_cell.length_a   1.000
_cell.length_b   1.000
_cell.length_c   1.000
_cell.angle_alpha   90.00
_cell.angle_beta   90.00
_cell.angle_gamma   90.00
#
_symmetry.space_group_name_H-M   'P 1'
#
loop_
_entity.id
_entity.type
_entity.pdbx_description
1 polymer ?
#
loop_
_entity_poly.entity_id
_entity_poly.type
_entity_poly.pdbx_seq_one_letter_code
_entity_poly.pdbx_strand_id
1 'polypeptide(L)'
;MFLATRSHPDFAIGPLFVRATVTPALGTTAVDVLWSLVIPPTKSGADIEQDLFLLWPDEVDELTVRGTPDPELARYVEARGYSVIGDGRLPLHAQSLYRMGREAAPQPIPGGAPFVSFVRQGGPLGLTSPATYVRIPWTPLLANRTWLMRLGMGLPRLVRPRPATWVENVFWGPRYTISLTFNDVRGRALFPLYLENRDRVVRLADEPSQLLINFTHTEHLKIQDVFPGTATRRMSEVLESTQVVSAFLEHAQGATPQVLTVQFGYFTGWQSWAPVLFAALFFVLGNLAGPLLTMLVKRVGGKLSGRIHISPRSVPVERQTGTVVSRETLARIAPGSTTYEEVIRLCGADHEEHEQPLAPDRRLLVYRGRKVVPQRRRRFGWLSTVSRWDVEHHEVEITLERNVVQDVQARVRRTHLAQPGAA
;
A
#
# COMPACT_ATOMS: atom_id res chain seq x y z
N MET A 1 0.43 5.37 35.55
CA MET A 1 0.71 4.84 36.90
C MET A 1 0.86 6.01 37.86
N PHE A 2 0.28 5.92 39.06
CA PHE A 2 0.39 6.98 40.08
C PHE A 2 1.55 6.70 41.04
N LEU A 3 2.29 7.75 41.39
CA LEU A 3 3.39 7.75 42.35
C LEU A 3 3.13 8.83 43.41
N ALA A 4 3.50 8.56 44.65
CA ALA A 4 3.51 9.52 45.73
C ALA A 4 4.89 10.22 45.81
N THR A 5 4.96 11.33 46.53
CA THR A 5 6.25 11.96 46.84
C THR A 5 7.02 11.14 47.88
N ARG A 6 6.30 10.64 48.90
CA ARG A 6 6.85 9.83 50.00
C ARG A 6 6.80 8.34 49.66
N SER A 7 7.78 7.59 50.16
CA SER A 7 7.82 6.13 50.09
C SER A 7 6.69 5.51 50.92
N HIS A 8 6.18 4.36 50.48
CA HIS A 8 5.14 3.57 51.15
C HIS A 8 3.88 4.39 51.46
N PRO A 9 3.15 4.85 50.43
CA PRO A 9 1.95 5.66 50.64
C PRO A 9 0.86 4.89 51.39
N ASP A 10 0.39 5.46 52.50
CA ASP A 10 -0.70 4.92 53.34
C ASP A 10 -2.11 5.22 52.77
N PHE A 11 -2.24 5.43 51.46
CA PHE A 11 -3.52 5.74 50.79
C PHE A 11 -3.57 5.07 49.41
N ALA A 12 -4.78 5.00 48.83
CA ALA A 12 -5.02 4.40 47.53
C ALA A 12 -5.73 5.37 46.58
N ILE A 13 -5.71 5.07 45.27
CA ILE A 13 -6.47 5.79 44.24
C ILE A 13 -7.79 5.07 44.01
N GLY A 14 -8.92 5.75 44.19
CA GLY A 14 -10.25 5.19 43.99
C GLY A 14 -11.37 6.22 44.13
N PRO A 15 -12.42 6.17 43.27
CA PRO A 15 -12.48 5.40 42.03
C PRO A 15 -11.50 5.98 40.99
N LEU A 16 -11.12 5.25 39.95
CA LEU A 16 -10.28 5.74 38.84
C LEU A 16 -10.95 5.50 37.49
N PHE A 17 -11.11 6.54 36.68
CA PHE A 17 -11.59 6.45 35.31
C PHE A 17 -10.59 7.08 34.35
N VAL A 18 -10.08 6.30 33.40
CA VAL A 18 -9.26 6.83 32.29
C VAL A 18 -10.11 6.78 31.03
N ARG A 19 -10.51 7.95 30.53
CA ARG A 19 -11.48 8.08 29.44
C ARG A 19 -10.87 8.75 28.23
N ALA A 20 -10.82 8.07 27.09
CA ALA A 20 -10.51 8.67 25.80
C ALA A 20 -11.79 9.01 25.02
N THR A 21 -11.79 10.15 24.33
CA THR A 21 -12.87 10.55 23.42
C THR A 21 -12.36 10.58 21.98
N VAL A 22 -12.90 9.71 21.15
CA VAL A 22 -12.55 9.55 19.75
C VAL A 22 -13.62 10.17 18.86
N THR A 23 -13.18 10.98 17.91
CA THR A 23 -14.04 11.66 16.94
C THR A 23 -13.69 11.24 15.51
N PRO A 24 -14.61 11.42 14.55
CA PRO A 24 -14.35 11.13 13.13
C PRO A 24 -13.19 11.93 12.52
N ALA A 25 -12.82 13.07 13.14
CA ALA A 25 -11.68 13.87 12.69
C ALA A 25 -10.33 13.18 12.91
N LEU A 26 -10.26 12.23 13.86
CA LEU A 26 -9.09 11.37 14.14
C LEU A 26 -7.79 12.14 14.41
N GLY A 27 -7.89 13.39 14.84
CA GLY A 27 -6.77 14.19 15.34
C GLY A 27 -6.41 13.85 16.78
N THR A 28 -5.89 14.83 17.50
CA THR A 28 -5.51 14.68 18.90
C THR A 28 -6.67 14.21 19.75
N THR A 29 -6.44 13.07 20.42
CA THR A 29 -7.46 12.41 21.22
C THR A 29 -7.47 13.01 22.61
N ALA A 30 -8.61 13.55 23.03
CA ALA A 30 -8.78 14.06 24.39
C ALA A 30 -8.89 12.87 25.37
N VAL A 31 -8.04 12.87 26.39
CA VAL A 31 -8.05 11.91 27.48
C VAL A 31 -8.26 12.61 28.81
N ASP A 32 -9.25 12.15 29.57
CA ASP A 32 -9.48 12.56 30.94
C ASP A 32 -9.09 11.43 31.90
N VAL A 33 -8.26 11.73 32.88
CA VAL A 33 -8.01 10.87 34.03
C VAL A 33 -8.79 11.45 35.20
N LEU A 34 -9.82 10.73 35.67
CA LEU A 34 -10.64 11.12 36.81
C LEU A 34 -10.37 10.21 38.00
N TRP A 35 -10.09 10.78 39.18
CA TRP A 35 -9.81 9.98 40.37
C TRP A 35 -10.13 10.67 41.69
N SER A 36 -10.21 9.90 42.77
CA SER A 36 -10.20 10.37 44.16
C SER A 36 -9.15 9.60 44.98
N LEU A 37 -8.84 10.09 46.18
CA LEU A 37 -8.00 9.40 47.15
C LEU A 37 -8.84 8.67 48.19
N VAL A 38 -8.48 7.42 48.43
CA VAL A 38 -9.04 6.59 49.49
C VAL A 38 -8.07 6.60 50.66
N ILE A 39 -8.40 7.40 51.67
CA ILE A 39 -7.64 7.54 52.92
C ILE A 39 -8.18 6.55 53.95
N PRO A 40 -7.33 5.73 54.60
CA PRO A 40 -7.76 4.87 55.70
C PRO A 40 -8.42 5.68 56.84
N PRO A 41 -9.40 5.11 57.55
CA PRO A 41 -10.08 5.83 58.64
C PRO A 41 -9.16 6.18 59.82
N THR A 42 -7.97 5.58 59.88
CA THR A 42 -6.94 5.80 60.90
C THR A 42 -6.02 6.99 60.60
N LYS A 43 -6.20 7.68 59.47
CA LYS A 43 -5.35 8.78 59.01
C LYS A 43 -6.19 10.00 58.67
N SER A 44 -5.63 11.18 58.92
CA SER A 44 -6.22 12.45 58.47
C SER A 44 -5.70 12.84 57.09
N GLY A 45 -6.42 13.74 56.41
CA GLY A 45 -5.96 14.32 55.15
C GLY A 45 -4.63 15.07 55.27
N ALA A 46 -4.35 15.67 56.44
CA ALA A 46 -3.09 16.36 56.72
C ALA A 46 -1.91 15.37 56.80
N ASP A 47 -2.13 14.16 57.32
CA ASP A 47 -1.07 13.15 57.46
C ASP A 47 -0.55 12.66 56.10
N ILE A 48 -1.38 12.73 55.07
CA ILE A 48 -1.07 12.25 53.71
C ILE A 48 -0.73 13.36 52.72
N GLU A 49 -0.73 14.62 53.16
CA GLU A 49 -0.41 15.79 52.33
C GLU A 49 0.92 15.61 51.60
N GLN A 50 0.85 15.61 50.27
CA GLN A 50 1.99 15.54 49.36
C GLN A 50 1.52 15.65 47.91
N ASP A 51 2.44 16.05 47.02
CA ASP A 51 2.20 15.97 45.59
C ASP A 51 2.12 14.51 45.13
N LEU A 52 1.33 14.29 44.08
CA LEU A 52 1.27 13.04 43.35
C LEU A 52 1.95 13.21 42.01
N PHE A 53 2.41 12.11 41.43
CA PHE A 53 2.94 12.10 40.08
C PHE A 53 2.21 11.06 39.25
N LEU A 54 1.95 11.40 37.99
CA LEU A 54 1.42 10.49 36.99
C LEU A 54 2.52 10.21 35.97
N LEU A 55 2.91 8.95 35.89
CA LEU A 55 3.76 8.44 34.82
C LEU A 55 2.86 7.92 33.68
N TRP A 56 2.97 8.54 32.50
CA TRP A 56 2.09 8.31 31.35
C TRP A 56 2.86 7.75 30.13
N PRO A 57 2.33 6.72 29.44
CA PRO A 57 3.04 5.96 28.41
C PRO A 57 2.95 6.53 26.99
N ASP A 58 2.99 7.84 26.82
CA ASP A 58 3.11 8.53 25.53
C ASP A 58 3.43 10.03 25.78
N GLU A 59 3.66 10.78 24.71
CA GLU A 59 3.75 12.25 24.75
C GLU A 59 2.36 12.88 24.87
N VAL A 60 2.26 13.94 25.68
CA VAL A 60 1.07 14.79 25.81
C VAL A 60 1.29 16.11 25.07
N ASP A 61 0.27 16.57 24.34
CA ASP A 61 0.29 17.86 23.62
C ASP A 61 -1.13 18.50 23.54
N GLU A 62 -1.20 19.74 23.06
CA GLU A 62 -2.37 20.53 22.62
C GLU A 62 -3.40 20.98 23.68
N LEU A 63 -3.62 20.22 24.75
CA LEU A 63 -4.48 20.62 25.87
C LEU A 63 -3.63 21.22 27.00
N THR A 64 -2.99 22.37 26.73
CA THR A 64 -2.18 23.08 27.73
C THR A 64 -2.91 24.30 28.30
N VAL A 65 -2.66 24.61 29.57
CA VAL A 65 -3.09 25.85 30.23
C VAL A 65 -1.91 26.81 30.31
N ARG A 66 -2.16 28.12 30.23
CA ARG A 66 -1.13 29.15 30.41
C ARG A 66 -0.47 29.03 31.79
N GLY A 67 0.85 28.98 31.80
CA GLY A 67 1.67 29.02 33.01
C GLY A 67 3.10 28.59 32.70
N THR A 68 4.05 28.96 33.58
CA THR A 68 5.46 28.59 33.40
C THR A 68 5.63 27.08 33.67
N PRO A 69 6.32 26.34 32.79
CA PRO A 69 6.72 24.96 33.05
C PRO A 69 7.46 24.83 34.39
N ASP A 70 7.51 23.62 34.94
CA ASP A 70 8.27 23.34 36.15
C ASP A 70 9.70 22.87 35.79
N PRO A 71 10.74 23.69 36.02
CA PRO A 71 12.11 23.33 35.68
C PRO A 71 12.66 22.17 36.51
N GLU A 72 12.04 21.83 37.66
CA GLU A 72 12.47 20.69 38.47
C GLU A 72 12.15 19.36 37.79
N LEU A 73 11.03 19.28 37.07
CA LEU A 73 10.66 18.06 36.32
C LEU A 73 11.64 17.79 35.19
N ALA A 74 12.00 18.83 34.43
CA ALA A 74 13.00 18.74 33.38
C ALA A 74 14.36 18.28 33.94
N ARG A 75 14.84 18.95 35.00
CA ARG A 75 16.10 18.60 35.68
C ARG A 75 16.09 17.17 36.21
N TYR A 76 14.95 16.72 36.75
CA TYR A 76 14.79 15.36 37.26
C TYR A 76 14.97 14.31 36.15
N VAL A 77 14.35 14.49 34.98
CA VAL A 77 14.48 13.52 33.88
C VAL A 77 15.86 13.63 33.19
N GLU A 78 16.40 14.83 33.03
CA GLU A 78 17.72 15.04 32.41
C GLU A 78 18.85 14.44 33.23
N ALA A 79 18.79 14.56 34.56
CA ALA A 79 19.76 13.93 35.47
C ALA A 79 19.82 12.39 35.34
N ARG A 80 18.81 11.77 34.73
CA ARG A 80 18.71 10.33 34.48
C ARG A 80 19.05 9.94 33.04
N GLY A 81 19.55 10.90 32.25
CA GLY A 81 19.97 10.68 30.87
C GLY A 81 18.81 10.66 29.87
N TYR A 82 17.68 11.27 30.21
CA TYR A 82 16.60 11.52 29.26
C TYR A 82 16.76 12.91 28.61
N SER A 83 16.24 13.06 27.40
CA SER A 83 16.12 14.33 26.70
C SER A 83 14.66 14.78 26.74
N VAL A 84 14.43 16.00 27.20
CA VAL A 84 13.11 16.64 27.19
C VAL A 84 12.73 16.99 25.75
N ILE A 85 11.49 16.67 25.36
CA ILE A 85 10.92 16.98 24.04
C ILE A 85 9.71 17.91 24.12
N GLY A 86 9.12 18.07 25.30
CA GLY A 86 8.01 18.99 25.54
C GLY A 86 7.81 19.23 27.03
N ASP A 87 7.32 20.40 27.40
CA ASP A 87 6.98 20.76 28.76
C ASP A 87 5.77 21.71 28.78
N GLY A 88 5.15 21.88 29.95
CA GLY A 88 4.02 22.77 30.09
C GLY A 88 3.16 22.45 31.30
N ARG A 89 1.89 22.84 31.23
CA ARG A 89 0.88 22.61 32.27
C ARG A 89 -0.41 22.07 31.66
N LEU A 90 -0.93 21.02 32.27
CA LEU A 90 -2.18 20.37 31.89
C LEU A 90 -3.36 20.92 32.70
N PRO A 91 -4.56 20.99 32.11
CA PRO A 91 -5.76 21.35 32.82
C PRO A 91 -6.06 20.34 33.93
N LEU A 92 -6.11 20.84 35.16
CA LEU A 92 -6.50 20.08 36.34
C LEU A 92 -7.76 20.71 36.92
N HIS A 93 -8.78 19.90 37.16
CA HIS A 93 -10.06 20.35 37.71
C HIS A 93 -10.47 19.48 38.90
N ALA A 94 -11.31 20.02 39.78
CA ALA A 94 -12.02 19.29 40.80
C ALA A 94 -13.53 19.28 40.48
N GLN A 95 -14.14 18.11 40.50
CA GLN A 95 -15.54 17.90 40.17
C GLN A 95 -16.26 17.29 41.38
N SER A 96 -17.29 17.96 41.87
CA SER A 96 -18.10 17.47 42.99
C SER A 96 -19.03 16.34 42.54
N LEU A 97 -19.08 15.24 43.29
CA LEU A 97 -19.98 14.11 43.03
C LEU A 97 -21.45 14.43 43.31
N TYR A 98 -21.72 15.37 44.22
CA TYR A 98 -23.08 15.68 44.70
C TYR A 98 -23.72 16.91 44.05
N ARG A 99 -22.98 17.66 43.23
CA ARG A 99 -23.52 18.85 42.56
C ARG A 99 -24.07 18.44 41.21
N MET A 100 -25.27 18.91 40.89
CA MET A 100 -25.98 18.61 39.64
C MET A 100 -26.23 19.91 38.85
N GLY A 101 -26.37 19.80 37.53
CA GLY A 101 -26.68 20.93 36.67
C GLY A 101 -25.54 21.95 36.51
N ARG A 102 -25.87 23.24 36.36
CA ARG A 102 -24.89 24.31 36.08
C ARG A 102 -23.89 24.54 37.23
N GLU A 103 -24.27 24.16 38.45
CA GLU A 103 -23.41 24.20 39.65
C GLU A 103 -22.43 23.02 39.75
N ALA A 104 -22.58 22.01 38.87
CA ALA A 104 -21.69 20.86 38.74
C ALA A 104 -20.46 21.14 37.85
N ALA A 105 -20.29 22.37 37.37
CA ALA A 105 -19.16 22.74 36.52
C ALA A 105 -17.84 22.41 37.24
N PRO A 106 -16.90 21.69 36.57
CA PRO A 106 -15.60 21.39 37.15
C PRO A 106 -14.87 22.67 37.56
N GLN A 107 -14.37 22.71 38.79
CA GLN A 107 -13.62 23.84 39.32
C GLN A 107 -12.15 23.73 38.88
N PRO A 108 -11.59 24.71 38.17
CA PRO A 108 -10.20 24.65 37.76
C PRO A 108 -9.27 24.79 38.98
N ILE A 109 -8.26 23.94 39.06
CA ILE A 109 -7.18 24.08 40.03
C ILE A 109 -6.19 25.12 39.48
N PRO A 110 -5.91 26.22 40.22
CA PRO A 110 -5.02 27.27 39.77
C PRO A 110 -3.65 26.73 39.34
N GLY A 111 -3.18 27.17 38.16
CA GLY A 111 -1.89 26.77 37.61
C GLY A 111 -1.82 25.37 36.99
N GLY A 112 -2.87 24.54 37.09
CA GLY A 112 -2.88 23.21 36.48
C GLY A 112 -1.77 22.27 36.98
N ALA A 113 -1.58 21.15 36.29
CA ALA A 113 -0.57 20.14 36.61
C ALA A 113 0.64 20.27 35.68
N PRO A 114 1.84 20.66 36.16
CA PRO A 114 3.02 20.74 35.31
C PRO A 114 3.44 19.35 34.81
N PHE A 115 3.96 19.29 33.59
CA PHE A 115 4.42 18.06 32.97
C PHE A 115 5.72 18.25 32.19
N VAL A 116 6.41 17.14 31.96
CA VAL A 116 7.51 17.02 31.02
C VAL A 116 7.37 15.75 30.18
N SER A 117 7.43 15.89 28.87
CA SER A 117 7.51 14.81 27.89
C SER A 117 8.98 14.58 27.54
N PHE A 118 9.42 13.33 27.54
CA PHE A 118 10.84 12.99 27.36
C PHE A 118 11.03 11.68 26.59
N VAL A 119 12.23 11.55 26.03
CA VAL A 119 12.74 10.32 25.38
C VAL A 119 14.11 10.00 25.94
N ARG A 120 14.54 8.75 25.80
CA ARG A 120 15.94 8.40 26.00
C ARG A 120 16.63 8.35 24.65
N GLN A 121 17.57 9.27 24.43
CA GLN A 121 18.47 9.25 23.29
C GLN A 121 19.78 8.56 23.70
N GLY A 122 20.22 7.58 22.94
CA GLY A 122 21.45 6.84 23.24
C GLY A 122 21.27 5.66 24.21
N GLY A 123 21.95 4.57 23.87
CA GLY A 123 21.83 3.25 24.50
C GLY A 123 21.86 2.13 23.44
N PRO A 124 22.14 0.87 23.82
CA PRO A 124 22.31 -0.22 22.86
C PRO A 124 21.06 -0.51 22.00
N LEU A 125 19.89 -0.01 22.41
CA LEU A 125 18.62 -0.24 21.75
C LEU A 125 18.06 1.02 21.04
N GLY A 126 18.84 2.10 20.95
CA GLY A 126 18.45 3.33 20.26
C GLY A 126 17.35 4.15 20.94
N LEU A 127 16.69 5.03 20.17
CA LEU A 127 15.65 5.95 20.64
C LEU A 127 14.45 5.21 21.25
N THR A 128 13.95 5.67 22.40
CA THR A 128 12.76 5.11 23.05
C THR A 128 11.47 5.76 22.55
N SER A 129 10.34 5.07 22.74
CA SER A 129 9.03 5.72 22.67
C SER A 129 8.97 6.84 23.72
N PRO A 130 8.32 7.98 23.41
CA PRO A 130 8.12 9.06 24.36
C PRO A 130 7.30 8.65 25.58
N ALA A 131 7.54 9.36 26.67
CA ALA A 131 6.84 9.21 27.94
C ALA A 131 6.62 10.58 28.56
N THR A 132 5.60 10.69 29.41
CA THR A 132 5.29 11.95 30.11
C THR A 132 5.30 11.74 31.62
N TYR A 133 5.92 12.67 32.33
CA TYR A 133 5.90 12.74 33.79
C TYR A 133 5.16 14.00 34.22
N VAL A 134 4.04 13.82 34.92
CA VAL A 134 3.16 14.90 35.36
C VAL A 134 3.23 15.00 36.88
N ARG A 135 3.43 16.19 37.43
CA ARG A 135 3.25 16.46 38.86
C ARG A 135 1.86 17.04 39.09
N ILE A 136 1.11 16.39 39.97
CA ILE A 136 -0.22 16.80 40.40
C ILE A 136 -0.06 17.47 41.77
N PRO A 137 -0.21 18.80 41.85
CA PRO A 137 -0.02 19.52 43.10
C PRO A 137 -1.07 19.11 44.14
N TRP A 138 -0.65 19.03 45.40
CA TRP A 138 -1.56 18.80 46.50
C TRP A 138 -2.62 19.90 46.60
N THR A 139 -3.85 19.49 46.92
CA THR A 139 -4.95 20.39 47.27
C THR A 139 -5.79 19.70 48.36
N PRO A 140 -6.45 20.44 49.27
CA PRO A 140 -7.35 19.84 50.25
C PRO A 140 -8.52 19.05 49.61
N LEU A 141 -8.85 19.36 48.36
CA LEU A 141 -9.89 18.65 47.60
C LEU A 141 -9.49 17.22 47.24
N LEU A 142 -8.18 16.92 47.07
CA LEU A 142 -7.68 15.57 46.84
C LEU A 142 -7.99 14.63 48.02
N ALA A 143 -7.97 15.16 49.25
CA ALA A 143 -8.30 14.38 50.45
C ALA A 143 -9.81 14.21 50.68
N ASN A 144 -10.64 14.90 49.91
CA ASN A 144 -12.09 14.91 50.08
C ASN A 144 -12.78 13.95 49.10
N ARG A 145 -13.25 12.81 49.59
CA ARG A 145 -13.93 11.77 48.79
C ARG A 145 -15.22 12.22 48.08
N THR A 146 -15.74 13.39 48.40
CA THR A 146 -16.89 13.98 47.70
C THR A 146 -16.51 14.65 46.38
N TRP A 147 -15.20 14.74 46.07
CA TRP A 147 -14.65 15.33 44.86
C TRP A 147 -13.86 14.31 44.04
N LEU A 148 -13.98 14.41 42.73
CA LEU A 148 -13.10 13.77 41.76
C LEU A 148 -12.17 14.81 41.15
N MET A 149 -10.88 14.52 41.17
CA MET A 149 -9.91 15.26 40.38
C MET A 149 -9.99 14.80 38.93
N ARG A 150 -9.88 15.74 37.99
CA ARG A 150 -9.88 15.48 36.56
C ARG A 150 -8.66 16.14 35.92
N LEU A 151 -7.75 15.33 35.40
CA LEU A 151 -6.61 15.75 34.59
C LEU A 151 -6.96 15.55 33.12
N GLY A 152 -6.97 16.63 32.34
CA GLY A 152 -7.18 16.58 30.89
C GLY A 152 -5.84 16.56 30.13
N MET A 153 -5.75 15.71 29.11
CA MET A 153 -4.56 15.53 28.27
C MET A 153 -4.98 15.40 26.81
N GLY A 154 -4.21 16.01 25.90
CA GLY A 154 -4.34 15.76 24.46
C GLY A 154 -3.26 14.78 24.03
N LEU A 155 -3.65 13.71 23.34
CA LEU A 155 -2.71 12.69 22.89
C LEU A 155 -2.73 12.56 21.37
N PRO A 156 -1.73 13.11 20.67
CA PRO A 156 -1.71 13.14 19.21
C PRO A 156 -1.47 11.75 18.59
N ARG A 157 -0.91 10.80 19.36
CA ARG A 157 -0.48 9.47 18.86
C ARG A 157 -1.20 8.28 19.51
N LEU A 158 -2.27 8.56 20.25
CA LEU A 158 -3.07 7.53 20.93
C LEU A 158 -3.86 6.68 19.92
N VAL A 159 -4.44 7.31 18.90
CA VAL A 159 -5.08 6.63 17.78
C VAL A 159 -4.05 6.43 16.68
N ARG A 160 -3.85 5.18 16.25
CA ARG A 160 -2.86 4.83 15.24
C ARG A 160 -3.55 4.22 14.02
N PRO A 161 -3.20 4.65 12.80
CA PRO A 161 -3.70 3.99 11.60
C PRO A 161 -3.17 2.56 11.54
N ARG A 162 -4.03 1.62 11.17
CA ARG A 162 -3.61 0.27 10.82
C ARG A 162 -3.11 0.27 9.37
N PRO A 163 -1.94 -0.33 9.11
CA PRO A 163 -1.48 -0.49 7.73
C PRO A 163 -2.48 -1.35 6.98
N ALA A 164 -2.92 -0.85 5.83
CA ALA A 164 -3.84 -1.49 4.92
C ALA A 164 -3.45 -1.10 3.49
N THR A 165 -3.71 -1.99 2.54
CA THR A 165 -3.48 -1.68 1.12
C THR A 165 -4.47 -0.63 0.64
N TRP A 166 -4.15 0.02 -0.49
CA TRP A 166 -5.07 1.00 -1.09
C TRP A 166 -6.44 0.37 -1.41
N VAL A 167 -6.46 -0.89 -1.85
CA VAL A 167 -7.69 -1.63 -2.15
C VAL A 167 -8.54 -1.77 -0.89
N GLU A 168 -7.93 -2.23 0.20
CA GLU A 168 -8.62 -2.43 1.48
C GLU A 168 -9.22 -1.13 2.03
N ASN A 169 -8.48 -0.03 1.95
CA ASN A 169 -8.96 1.27 2.40
C ASN A 169 -10.15 1.79 1.57
N VAL A 170 -10.18 1.48 0.26
CA VAL A 170 -11.28 1.88 -0.62
C VAL A 170 -12.55 1.07 -0.34
N PHE A 171 -12.42 -0.24 -0.13
CA PHE A 171 -13.58 -1.12 0.09
C PHE A 171 -14.09 -1.14 1.53
N TRP A 172 -13.20 -1.01 2.51
CA TRP A 172 -13.52 -1.20 3.92
C TRP A 172 -13.32 0.05 4.78
N GLY A 173 -12.86 1.15 4.18
CA GLY A 173 -12.50 2.38 4.88
C GLY A 173 -11.16 2.28 5.63
N PRO A 174 -10.58 3.42 6.03
CA PRO A 174 -9.39 3.44 6.85
C PRO A 174 -9.67 2.84 8.23
N ARG A 175 -8.72 2.04 8.72
CA ARG A 175 -8.82 1.34 10.00
C ARG A 175 -7.83 1.92 11.00
N TYR A 176 -8.23 1.94 12.25
CA TYR A 176 -7.48 2.53 13.34
C TYR A 176 -7.47 1.61 14.54
N THR A 177 -6.47 1.81 15.39
CA THR A 177 -6.35 1.15 16.68
C THR A 177 -6.09 2.19 17.75
N ILE A 178 -6.81 2.07 18.85
CA ILE A 178 -6.61 2.87 20.06
C ILE A 178 -6.35 1.91 21.21
N SER A 179 -5.35 2.23 22.05
CA SER A 179 -4.97 1.42 23.20
C SER A 179 -4.79 2.30 24.43
N LEU A 180 -5.68 2.15 25.41
CA LEU A 180 -5.52 2.73 26.75
C LEU A 180 -4.89 1.71 27.68
N THR A 181 -3.97 2.15 28.53
CA THR A 181 -3.29 1.26 29.48
C THR A 181 -3.26 1.85 30.88
N PHE A 182 -3.29 0.96 31.86
CA PHE A 182 -3.02 1.25 33.26
C PHE A 182 -1.93 0.31 33.78
N ASN A 183 -1.04 0.84 34.62
CA ASN A 183 0.13 0.14 35.15
C ASN A 183 1.07 -0.52 34.12
N ASP A 184 1.03 -0.10 32.84
CA ASP A 184 2.00 -0.57 31.84
C ASP A 184 3.31 0.22 31.93
N VAL A 185 4.26 -0.34 32.70
CA VAL A 185 5.60 0.21 32.89
C VAL A 185 6.66 -0.46 32.01
N ARG A 186 6.25 -1.33 31.08
CA ARG A 186 7.18 -2.11 30.23
C ARG A 186 7.90 -1.24 29.19
N GLY A 187 7.40 -0.02 28.96
CA GLY A 187 8.04 0.94 28.07
C GLY A 187 9.48 1.25 28.50
N ARG A 188 10.43 1.21 27.55
CA ARG A 188 11.86 1.42 27.83
C ARG A 188 12.19 2.79 28.45
N ALA A 189 11.35 3.80 28.20
CA ALA A 189 11.47 5.10 28.85
C ALA A 189 10.92 5.10 30.29
N LEU A 190 9.87 4.32 30.55
CA LEU A 190 9.14 4.30 31.82
C LEU A 190 9.77 3.38 32.87
N PHE A 191 10.28 2.23 32.42
CA PHE A 191 10.74 1.17 33.32
C PHE A 191 11.80 1.65 34.32
N PRO A 192 12.85 2.40 33.94
CA PRO A 192 13.84 2.89 34.90
C PRO A 192 13.24 3.83 35.96
N LEU A 193 12.34 4.73 35.56
CA LEU A 193 11.65 5.64 36.49
C LEU A 193 10.72 4.89 37.43
N TYR A 194 10.01 3.87 36.94
CA TYR A 194 9.24 2.97 37.77
C TYR A 194 10.13 2.24 38.78
N LEU A 195 11.24 1.65 38.34
CA LEU A 195 12.13 0.86 39.17
C LEU A 195 12.69 1.68 40.34
N GLU A 196 13.08 2.93 40.06
CA GLU A 196 13.58 3.87 41.06
C GLU A 196 12.50 4.27 42.08
N ASN A 197 11.26 4.47 41.63
CA ASN A 197 10.14 4.95 42.46
C ASN A 197 9.18 3.82 42.88
N ARG A 198 9.62 2.56 42.85
CA ARG A 198 8.74 1.38 43.06
C ARG A 198 8.08 1.36 44.43
N ASP A 199 8.75 1.93 45.43
CA ASP A 199 8.29 2.08 46.82
C ASP A 199 7.27 3.23 46.97
N ARG A 200 7.19 4.13 46.00
CA ARG A 200 6.27 5.27 45.97
C ARG A 200 4.99 5.00 45.18
N VAL A 201 4.82 3.80 44.62
CA VAL A 201 3.65 3.46 43.80
C VAL A 201 2.38 3.47 44.64
N VAL A 202 1.38 4.25 44.20
CA VAL A 202 0.07 4.30 44.84
C VAL A 202 -0.81 3.21 44.25
N ARG A 203 -1.41 2.39 45.13
CA ARG A 203 -2.26 1.27 44.72
C ARG A 203 -3.67 1.75 44.35
N LEU A 204 -4.38 0.97 43.54
CA LEU A 204 -5.82 1.17 43.36
C LEU A 204 -6.56 0.78 44.64
N ALA A 205 -7.67 1.43 44.94
CA ALA A 205 -8.59 1.01 45.99
C ALA A 205 -9.54 -0.10 45.48
N ASP A 206 -10.42 -0.59 46.35
CA ASP A 206 -11.48 -1.54 45.99
C ASP A 206 -12.67 -0.86 45.27
N GLU A 207 -12.64 0.46 45.15
CA GLU A 207 -13.66 1.25 44.46
C GLU A 207 -13.60 1.04 42.93
N PRO A 208 -14.75 1.10 42.23
CA PRO A 208 -14.84 0.73 40.82
C PRO A 208 -13.93 1.61 39.96
N SER A 209 -12.97 0.98 39.29
CA SER A 209 -12.01 1.64 38.40
C SER A 209 -12.14 1.08 36.99
N GLN A 210 -12.03 1.92 35.95
CA GLN A 210 -12.26 1.52 34.56
C GLN A 210 -11.38 2.29 33.56
N LEU A 211 -11.08 1.63 32.45
CA LEU A 211 -10.66 2.25 31.20
C LEU A 211 -11.90 2.42 30.31
N LEU A 212 -12.07 3.59 29.69
CA LEU A 212 -13.21 3.90 28.82
C LEU A 212 -12.74 4.54 27.52
N ILE A 213 -13.36 4.13 26.42
CA ILE A 213 -13.20 4.76 25.11
C ILE A 213 -14.58 5.13 24.59
N ASN A 214 -14.80 6.43 24.45
CA ASN A 214 -16.02 7.00 23.89
C ASN A 214 -15.81 7.26 22.41
N PHE A 215 -16.60 6.61 21.57
CA PHE A 215 -16.65 6.88 20.14
C PHE A 215 -17.90 7.71 19.83
N THR A 216 -17.71 8.94 19.40
CA THR A 216 -18.81 9.81 18.92
C THR A 216 -19.29 9.38 17.53
N HIS A 217 -20.44 9.87 17.06
CA HIS A 217 -20.95 9.61 15.70
C HIS A 217 -21.09 8.11 15.39
N THR A 218 -21.84 7.41 16.24
CA THR A 218 -21.97 5.95 16.21
C THR A 218 -22.58 5.45 14.91
N GLU A 219 -23.40 6.24 14.23
CA GLU A 219 -24.00 5.93 12.93
C GLU A 219 -22.97 5.69 11.81
N HIS A 220 -21.77 6.25 11.96
CA HIS A 220 -20.65 6.11 11.03
C HIS A 220 -19.50 5.27 11.59
N LEU A 221 -19.71 4.64 12.75
CA LEU A 221 -18.68 3.89 13.46
C LEU A 221 -18.81 2.39 13.20
N LYS A 222 -17.69 1.76 12.85
CA LYS A 222 -17.57 0.30 12.86
C LYS A 222 -16.44 -0.14 13.79
N ILE A 223 -16.79 -0.75 14.91
CA ILE A 223 -15.85 -1.46 15.79
C ILE A 223 -15.70 -2.90 15.29
N GLN A 224 -14.47 -3.30 15.02
CA GLN A 224 -14.12 -4.60 14.44
C GLN A 224 -13.73 -5.59 15.53
N ASP A 225 -12.92 -5.15 16.48
CA ASP A 225 -12.34 -5.99 17.51
C ASP A 225 -12.11 -5.20 18.80
N VAL A 226 -12.22 -5.88 19.94
CA VAL A 226 -12.08 -5.32 21.28
C VAL A 226 -11.30 -6.31 22.15
N PHE A 227 -10.26 -5.81 22.81
CA PHE A 227 -9.44 -6.57 23.75
C PHE A 227 -9.35 -5.82 25.10
N PRO A 228 -9.49 -6.50 26.25
CA PRO A 228 -9.77 -7.94 26.39
C PRO A 228 -11.21 -8.29 26.03
N GLY A 229 -11.49 -9.58 25.78
CA GLY A 229 -12.85 -10.06 25.48
C GLY A 229 -13.85 -9.90 26.63
N THR A 230 -13.37 -9.56 27.84
CA THR A 230 -14.17 -9.21 29.01
C THR A 230 -14.64 -7.75 29.01
N ALA A 231 -14.13 -6.92 28.08
CA ALA A 231 -14.56 -5.54 27.94
C ALA A 231 -16.03 -5.46 27.52
N THR A 232 -16.73 -4.47 28.06
CA THR A 232 -18.14 -4.21 27.73
C THR A 232 -18.25 -3.18 26.62
N ARG A 233 -19.24 -3.35 25.74
CA ARG A 233 -19.56 -2.42 24.66
C ARG A 233 -21.03 -2.06 24.77
N ARG A 234 -21.35 -0.77 24.92
CA ARG A 234 -22.72 -0.28 25.06
C ARG A 234 -22.91 1.11 24.45
N MET A 235 -24.15 1.52 24.24
CA MET A 235 -24.46 2.93 23.98
C MET A 235 -24.29 3.74 25.25
N SER A 236 -23.83 4.98 25.11
CA SER A 236 -23.80 5.93 26.22
C SER A 236 -25.24 6.27 26.63
N GLU A 237 -25.50 6.29 27.94
CA GLU A 237 -26.79 6.70 28.50
C GLU A 237 -26.94 8.22 28.53
N VAL A 238 -25.83 8.96 28.46
CA VAL A 238 -25.79 10.42 28.70
C VAL A 238 -25.35 11.19 27.45
N LEU A 239 -24.54 10.59 26.59
CA LEU A 239 -24.03 11.23 25.38
C LEU A 239 -24.75 10.71 24.13
N GLU A 240 -25.31 11.62 23.35
CA GLU A 240 -26.00 11.29 22.11
C GLU A 240 -25.02 10.69 21.09
N SER A 241 -25.53 9.72 20.31
CA SER A 241 -24.78 8.97 19.29
C SER A 241 -23.36 8.53 19.70
N THR A 242 -23.19 8.15 20.97
CA THR A 242 -21.88 7.79 21.51
C THR A 242 -21.86 6.32 21.93
N GLN A 243 -20.92 5.56 21.37
CA GLN A 243 -20.63 4.20 21.77
C GLN A 243 -19.50 4.18 22.80
N VAL A 244 -19.73 3.51 23.92
CA VAL A 244 -18.74 3.36 25.00
C VAL A 244 -18.22 1.93 25.00
N VAL A 245 -16.90 1.79 24.94
CA VAL A 245 -16.20 0.54 25.23
C VAL A 245 -15.46 0.71 26.55
N SER A 246 -15.66 -0.19 27.50
CA SER A 246 -14.99 -0.11 28.79
C SER A 246 -14.48 -1.44 29.30
N ALA A 247 -13.40 -1.40 30.07
CA ALA A 247 -12.86 -2.53 30.80
C ALA A 247 -12.65 -2.13 32.26
N PHE A 248 -13.06 -2.99 33.19
CA PHE A 248 -12.78 -2.79 34.61
C PHE A 248 -11.29 -2.98 34.87
N LEU A 249 -10.77 -2.13 35.76
CA LEU A 249 -9.43 -2.27 36.29
C LEU A 249 -9.50 -3.16 37.53
N GLU A 250 -8.76 -4.26 37.49
CA GLU A 250 -8.58 -5.14 38.63
C GLU A 250 -7.65 -4.51 39.65
N HIS A 251 -7.91 -4.79 40.93
CA HIS A 251 -7.00 -4.49 42.03
C HIS A 251 -5.77 -5.40 41.91
N ALA A 252 -4.82 -5.00 41.07
CA ALA A 252 -3.59 -5.73 40.88
C ALA A 252 -2.66 -5.53 42.07
N GLN A 253 -2.21 -6.63 42.70
CA GLN A 253 -1.03 -6.60 43.55
C GLN A 253 0.21 -6.40 42.67
N GLY A 254 0.60 -5.14 42.45
CA GLY A 254 1.79 -4.77 41.67
C GLY A 254 1.48 -4.12 40.32
N ALA A 255 2.50 -4.02 39.47
CA ALA A 255 2.43 -3.34 38.17
C ALA A 255 2.02 -4.29 37.04
N THR A 256 0.92 -5.05 37.22
CA THR A 256 0.40 -5.85 36.10
C THR A 256 -0.23 -4.89 35.08
N PRO A 257 0.19 -4.97 33.80
CA PRO A 257 -0.34 -4.09 32.77
C PRO A 257 -1.77 -4.49 32.44
N GLN A 258 -2.69 -3.53 32.56
CA GLN A 258 -4.07 -3.69 32.15
C GLN A 258 -4.31 -2.78 30.95
N VAL A 259 -4.88 -3.34 29.88
CA VAL A 259 -4.99 -2.66 28.58
C VAL A 259 -6.40 -2.80 28.03
N LEU A 260 -6.91 -1.72 27.44
CA LEU A 260 -8.11 -1.72 26.63
C LEU A 260 -7.72 -1.30 25.22
N THR A 261 -7.80 -2.23 24.26
CA THR A 261 -7.50 -1.97 22.85
C THR A 261 -8.75 -2.16 22.00
N VAL A 262 -9.00 -1.22 21.10
CA VAL A 262 -10.16 -1.27 20.19
C VAL A 262 -9.68 -1.02 18.77
N GLN A 263 -10.06 -1.91 17.85
CA GLN A 263 -9.90 -1.74 16.41
C GLN A 263 -11.20 -1.21 15.82
N PHE A 264 -11.13 -0.09 15.13
CA PHE A 264 -12.32 0.60 14.64
C PHE A 264 -12.06 1.33 13.31
N GLY A 265 -13.11 1.78 12.67
CA GLY A 265 -13.04 2.68 11.52
C GLY A 265 -14.29 3.55 11.45
N TYR A 266 -14.10 4.81 11.07
CA TYR A 266 -15.20 5.69 10.66
C TYR A 266 -15.39 5.58 9.16
N PHE A 267 -16.62 5.39 8.72
CA PHE A 267 -16.95 5.28 7.30
C PHE A 267 -17.78 6.45 6.81
N THR A 268 -17.52 6.88 5.59
CA THR A 268 -18.32 7.88 4.89
C THR A 268 -19.35 7.19 4.01
N GLY A 269 -20.51 7.83 3.80
CA GLY A 269 -21.61 7.27 3.01
C GLY A 269 -21.28 6.94 1.55
N TRP A 270 -20.14 7.39 1.02
CA TRP A 270 -19.66 6.99 -0.32
C TRP A 270 -19.01 5.60 -0.33
N GLN A 271 -18.37 5.19 0.76
CA GLN A 271 -17.65 3.91 0.84
C GLN A 271 -18.61 2.70 0.74
N SER A 272 -19.88 2.86 1.14
CA SER A 272 -20.91 1.85 0.93
C SER A 272 -21.28 1.64 -0.55
N TRP A 273 -20.99 2.59 -1.45
CA TRP A 273 -21.22 2.47 -2.89
C TRP A 273 -20.03 1.89 -3.66
N ALA A 274 -18.84 1.80 -3.05
CA ALA A 274 -17.62 1.35 -3.74
C ALA A 274 -17.78 0.00 -4.48
N PRO A 275 -18.44 -1.04 -3.91
CA PRO A 275 -18.67 -2.30 -4.62
C PRO A 275 -19.51 -2.12 -5.89
N VAL A 276 -20.55 -1.28 -5.83
CA VAL A 276 -21.45 -1.00 -6.97
C VAL A 276 -20.69 -0.23 -8.06
N LEU A 277 -19.90 0.76 -7.67
CA LEU A 277 -19.11 1.57 -8.61
C LEU A 277 -18.02 0.74 -9.29
N PHE A 278 -17.35 -0.16 -8.57
CA PHE A 278 -16.38 -1.09 -9.17
C PHE A 278 -17.05 -2.08 -10.11
N ALA A 279 -18.20 -2.66 -9.72
CA ALA A 279 -18.96 -3.54 -10.60
C ALA A 279 -19.38 -2.80 -11.89
N ALA A 280 -19.85 -1.56 -11.77
CA ALA A 280 -20.19 -0.70 -12.91
C ALA A 280 -18.96 -0.39 -13.77
N LEU A 281 -17.81 -0.06 -13.16
CA LEU A 281 -16.56 0.20 -13.87
C LEU A 281 -16.08 -1.02 -14.66
N PHE A 282 -16.05 -2.21 -14.02
CA PHE A 282 -15.67 -3.46 -14.68
C PHE A 282 -16.66 -3.84 -15.78
N PHE A 283 -17.96 -3.58 -15.58
CA PHE A 283 -18.98 -3.79 -16.61
C PHE A 283 -18.74 -2.87 -17.82
N VAL A 284 -18.44 -1.59 -17.60
CA VAL A 284 -18.13 -0.62 -18.66
C VAL A 284 -16.83 -1.00 -19.39
N LEU A 285 -15.76 -1.35 -18.65
CA LEU A 285 -14.50 -1.83 -19.22
C LEU A 285 -14.67 -3.13 -20.02
N GLY A 286 -15.45 -4.09 -19.52
CA GLY A 286 -15.75 -5.34 -20.21
C GLY A 286 -16.49 -5.10 -21.53
N ASN A 287 -17.45 -4.18 -21.54
CA ASN A 287 -18.19 -3.82 -22.75
C ASN A 287 -17.37 -2.96 -23.74
N LEU A 288 -16.44 -2.13 -23.27
CA LEU A 288 -15.58 -1.29 -24.12
C LEU A 288 -14.34 -2.03 -24.66
N ALA A 289 -13.94 -3.15 -24.05
CA ALA A 289 -12.81 -3.94 -24.49
C ALA A 289 -12.99 -4.44 -25.94
N GLY A 290 -14.17 -4.93 -26.31
CA GLY A 290 -14.47 -5.40 -27.67
C GLY A 290 -14.32 -4.31 -28.75
N PRO A 291 -15.01 -3.16 -28.63
CA PRO A 291 -14.89 -2.03 -29.55
C PRO A 291 -13.47 -1.47 -29.67
N LEU A 292 -12.73 -1.38 -28.56
CA LEU A 292 -11.35 -0.87 -28.58
C LEU A 292 -10.37 -1.86 -29.22
N LEU A 293 -10.50 -3.16 -28.94
CA LEU A 293 -9.68 -4.20 -29.56
C LEU A 293 -9.94 -4.27 -31.07
N THR A 294 -11.21 -4.16 -31.49
CA THR A 294 -11.57 -4.15 -32.91
C THR A 294 -11.07 -2.91 -33.63
N MET A 295 -11.07 -1.73 -33.01
CA MET A 295 -10.41 -0.55 -33.58
C MET A 295 -8.90 -0.73 -33.71
N LEU A 296 -8.22 -1.34 -32.72
CA LEU A 296 -6.79 -1.60 -32.75
C LEU A 296 -6.40 -2.60 -33.85
N VAL A 297 -7.18 -3.70 -33.96
CA VAL A 297 -7.01 -4.71 -35.01
C VAL A 297 -7.29 -4.12 -36.40
N LYS A 298 -8.30 -3.27 -36.56
CA LYS A 298 -8.57 -2.59 -37.85
C LYS A 298 -7.46 -1.62 -38.25
N ARG A 299 -6.80 -0.94 -37.30
CA ARG A 299 -5.69 -0.02 -37.58
C ARG A 299 -4.37 -0.71 -37.92
N VAL A 300 -4.14 -1.90 -37.37
CA VAL A 300 -2.83 -2.59 -37.48
C VAL A 300 -2.89 -3.79 -38.42
N GLY A 301 -4.04 -4.45 -38.58
CA GLY A 301 -4.22 -5.69 -39.34
C GLY A 301 -3.91 -5.57 -40.83
N GLY A 302 -4.18 -4.42 -41.46
CA GLY A 302 -3.89 -4.20 -42.89
C GLY A 302 -2.40 -4.07 -43.23
N LYS A 303 -1.54 -3.75 -42.24
CA LYS A 303 -0.09 -3.56 -42.45
C LYS A 303 0.76 -4.78 -42.03
N LEU A 304 0.20 -5.71 -41.24
CA LEU A 304 0.94 -6.85 -40.69
C LEU A 304 0.64 -8.20 -41.38
N SER A 305 -0.52 -8.37 -42.02
CA SER A 305 -0.96 -9.68 -42.54
C SER A 305 -0.04 -10.27 -43.63
N GLY A 306 0.72 -9.45 -44.34
CA GLY A 306 1.68 -9.90 -45.36
C GLY A 306 3.12 -10.12 -44.86
N ARG A 307 3.42 -9.89 -43.58
CA ARG A 307 4.80 -9.85 -43.04
C ARG A 307 5.10 -10.85 -41.93
N ILE A 308 4.08 -11.37 -41.25
CA ILE A 308 4.24 -12.26 -40.11
C ILE A 308 3.48 -13.56 -40.38
N HIS A 309 4.23 -14.63 -40.62
CA HIS A 309 3.67 -15.98 -40.72
C HIS A 309 3.87 -16.70 -39.38
N ILE A 310 2.75 -17.13 -38.78
CA ILE A 310 2.71 -17.92 -37.56
C ILE A 310 2.31 -19.33 -37.97
N SER A 311 3.28 -20.24 -38.14
CA SER A 311 2.98 -21.66 -38.29
C SER A 311 4.17 -22.55 -37.95
N PRO A 312 3.98 -23.76 -37.38
CA PRO A 312 5.08 -24.57 -36.86
C PRO A 312 5.94 -25.25 -37.95
N ARG A 313 5.48 -25.28 -39.21
CA ARG A 313 6.13 -26.04 -40.30
C ARG A 313 6.18 -25.38 -41.68
N SER A 314 5.69 -24.14 -41.86
CA SER A 314 5.76 -23.50 -43.18
C SER A 314 7.07 -22.75 -43.38
N VAL A 315 7.96 -23.30 -44.21
CA VAL A 315 8.96 -22.49 -44.92
C VAL A 315 8.18 -21.66 -45.94
N PRO A 316 8.42 -20.33 -46.07
CA PRO A 316 7.83 -19.56 -47.16
C PRO A 316 8.25 -20.22 -48.48
N VAL A 317 7.29 -20.83 -49.17
CA VAL A 317 7.57 -21.62 -50.37
C VAL A 317 7.95 -20.67 -51.49
N GLU A 318 9.15 -20.86 -52.04
CA GLU A 318 9.57 -20.20 -53.28
C GLU A 318 8.57 -20.60 -54.36
N ARG A 319 7.81 -19.63 -54.87
CA ARG A 319 6.82 -19.89 -55.91
C ARG A 319 7.47 -19.67 -57.26
N GLN A 320 7.69 -20.76 -57.97
CA GLN A 320 8.15 -20.77 -59.36
C GLN A 320 6.96 -20.94 -60.30
N THR A 321 6.98 -20.28 -61.44
CA THR A 321 5.97 -20.40 -62.49
C THR A 321 6.68 -20.34 -63.84
N GLY A 322 6.47 -21.33 -64.70
CA GLY A 322 7.24 -21.49 -65.95
C GLY A 322 8.59 -22.18 -65.77
N THR A 323 9.36 -22.28 -66.85
CA THR A 323 10.64 -23.02 -66.90
C THR A 323 11.79 -22.11 -66.51
N VAL A 324 12.32 -22.28 -65.30
CA VAL A 324 13.53 -21.57 -64.84
C VAL A 324 14.74 -22.50 -65.03
N VAL A 325 15.56 -22.24 -66.05
CA VAL A 325 16.78 -23.03 -66.28
C VAL A 325 17.86 -22.62 -65.28
N SER A 326 18.39 -23.59 -64.53
CA SER A 326 19.42 -23.33 -63.53
C SER A 326 20.77 -23.00 -64.17
N ARG A 327 21.62 -22.25 -63.46
CA ARG A 327 22.99 -21.93 -63.91
C ARG A 327 23.83 -23.18 -64.16
N GLU A 328 23.65 -24.22 -63.34
CA GLU A 328 24.35 -25.50 -63.48
C GLU A 328 23.90 -26.28 -64.72
N THR A 329 22.64 -26.13 -65.13
CA THR A 329 22.14 -26.70 -66.37
C THR A 329 22.66 -25.92 -67.58
N LEU A 330 22.65 -24.58 -67.54
CA LEU A 330 23.22 -23.75 -68.62
C LEU A 330 24.72 -24.00 -68.81
N ALA A 331 25.47 -24.21 -67.73
CA ALA A 331 26.90 -24.53 -67.81
C ALA A 331 27.20 -25.88 -68.48
N ARG A 332 26.20 -26.76 -68.61
CA ARG A 332 26.33 -28.05 -69.31
C ARG A 332 26.02 -27.95 -70.81
N ILE A 333 25.51 -26.81 -71.28
CA ILE A 333 25.27 -26.57 -72.70
C ILE A 333 26.54 -25.94 -73.28
N ALA A 334 27.21 -26.69 -74.15
CA ALA A 334 28.43 -26.26 -74.81
C ALA A 334 28.13 -25.92 -76.29
N PRO A 335 28.31 -24.64 -76.71
CA PRO A 335 28.16 -24.26 -78.10
C PRO A 335 29.06 -25.09 -79.01
N GLY A 336 28.51 -25.56 -80.13
CA GLY A 336 29.18 -26.39 -81.12
C GLY A 336 29.13 -27.90 -80.88
N SER A 337 28.73 -28.37 -79.69
CA SER A 337 28.63 -29.82 -79.38
C SER A 337 27.27 -30.26 -78.88
N THR A 338 26.54 -29.40 -78.15
CA THR A 338 25.23 -29.76 -77.61
C THR A 338 24.18 -29.71 -78.73
N THR A 339 23.41 -30.79 -78.88
CA THR A 339 22.37 -30.92 -79.91
C THR A 339 20.98 -30.54 -79.36
N TYR A 340 20.03 -30.33 -80.26
CA TYR A 340 18.63 -30.03 -79.93
C TYR A 340 18.03 -31.00 -78.90
N GLU A 341 18.17 -32.32 -79.11
CA GLU A 341 17.63 -33.33 -78.21
C GLU A 341 18.27 -33.27 -76.81
N GLU A 342 19.56 -32.92 -76.73
CA GLU A 342 20.24 -32.75 -75.46
C GLU A 342 19.79 -31.49 -74.72
N VAL A 343 19.48 -30.40 -75.44
CA VAL A 343 18.90 -29.20 -74.86
C VAL A 343 17.52 -29.50 -74.27
N ILE A 344 16.64 -30.18 -75.00
CA ILE A 344 15.32 -30.56 -74.49
C ILE A 344 15.44 -31.48 -73.27
N ARG A 345 16.40 -32.42 -73.27
CA ARG A 345 16.68 -33.29 -72.11
C ARG A 345 17.17 -32.50 -70.89
N LEU A 346 17.96 -31.45 -71.09
CA LEU A 346 18.58 -30.67 -70.01
C LEU A 346 17.65 -29.57 -69.48
N CYS A 347 16.93 -28.87 -70.35
CA CYS A 347 16.13 -27.68 -70.04
C CYS A 347 14.62 -27.96 -69.94
N GLY A 348 14.15 -29.09 -70.46
CA GLY A 348 12.74 -29.44 -70.52
C GLY A 348 12.07 -29.08 -71.85
N ALA A 349 10.86 -29.60 -72.05
CA ALA A 349 10.08 -29.41 -73.28
C ALA A 349 9.26 -28.11 -73.33
N ASP A 350 9.07 -27.43 -72.19
CA ASP A 350 8.29 -26.19 -72.08
C ASP A 350 9.12 -24.98 -72.54
N HIS A 351 9.21 -24.79 -73.86
CA HIS A 351 9.90 -23.69 -74.54
C HIS A 351 9.04 -23.07 -75.64
N GLU A 352 9.30 -21.80 -75.96
CA GLU A 352 8.77 -21.16 -77.16
C GLU A 352 9.78 -21.37 -78.30
N GLU A 353 9.38 -22.01 -79.40
CA GLU A 353 10.20 -22.16 -80.60
C GLU A 353 9.86 -21.04 -81.59
N HIS A 354 10.87 -20.24 -81.94
CA HIS A 354 10.77 -19.24 -83.00
C HIS A 354 11.57 -19.71 -84.22
N GLU A 355 10.87 -20.00 -85.30
CA GLU A 355 11.47 -20.22 -86.61
C GLU A 355 11.65 -18.86 -87.32
N GLN A 356 12.85 -18.60 -87.86
CA GLN A 356 13.08 -17.41 -88.68
C GLN A 356 12.75 -17.73 -90.15
N PRO A 357 11.71 -17.11 -90.75
CA PRO A 357 11.27 -17.44 -92.11
C PRO A 357 12.33 -17.22 -93.20
N LEU A 358 13.35 -16.41 -92.91
CA LEU A 358 14.43 -16.02 -93.82
C LEU A 358 15.70 -16.88 -93.65
N ALA A 359 15.74 -17.79 -92.67
CA ALA A 359 16.88 -18.68 -92.38
C ALA A 359 16.37 -20.04 -91.87
N PRO A 360 15.95 -20.96 -92.77
CA PRO A 360 15.27 -22.21 -92.39
C PRO A 360 16.15 -23.17 -91.56
N ASP A 361 17.47 -23.01 -91.62
CA ASP A 361 18.43 -23.83 -90.86
C ASP A 361 18.62 -23.35 -89.40
N ARG A 362 18.01 -22.22 -89.01
CA ARG A 362 18.19 -21.58 -87.70
C ARG A 362 16.92 -21.62 -86.86
N ARG A 363 17.04 -22.15 -85.64
CA ARG A 363 15.97 -22.24 -84.65
C ARG A 363 16.33 -21.49 -83.39
N LEU A 364 15.37 -20.81 -82.77
CA LEU A 364 15.56 -20.12 -81.51
C LEU A 364 14.61 -20.71 -80.47
N LEU A 365 15.17 -21.27 -79.40
CA LEU A 365 14.41 -21.77 -78.26
C LEU A 365 14.45 -20.73 -77.14
N VAL A 366 13.27 -20.31 -76.67
CA VAL A 366 13.15 -19.35 -75.59
C VAL A 366 12.49 -20.00 -74.38
N TYR A 367 13.22 -20.06 -73.27
CA TYR A 367 12.73 -20.53 -71.98
C TYR A 367 12.43 -19.34 -71.08
N ARG A 368 11.17 -19.23 -70.64
CA ARG A 368 10.72 -18.17 -69.73
C ARG A 368 10.22 -18.74 -68.42
N GLY A 369 10.73 -18.17 -67.33
CA GLY A 369 10.35 -18.55 -65.98
C GLY A 369 10.31 -17.37 -65.03
N ARG A 370 9.43 -17.43 -64.04
CA ARG A 370 9.29 -16.42 -62.98
C ARG A 370 9.51 -17.07 -61.63
N LYS A 371 10.39 -16.48 -60.82
CA LYS A 371 10.76 -16.95 -59.48
C LYS A 371 10.55 -15.85 -58.44
N VAL A 372 9.70 -16.10 -57.45
CA VAL A 372 9.44 -15.15 -56.36
C VAL A 372 10.29 -15.52 -55.13
N VAL A 373 11.22 -14.65 -54.75
CA VAL A 373 12.24 -14.93 -53.71
C VAL A 373 12.07 -13.99 -52.52
N PRO A 374 12.04 -14.50 -51.28
CA PRO A 374 12.03 -13.67 -50.08
C PRO A 374 13.45 -13.18 -49.75
N GLN A 375 13.61 -11.87 -49.48
CA GLN A 375 14.90 -11.33 -49.07
C GLN A 375 14.93 -11.00 -47.57
N ARG A 376 15.93 -11.60 -46.91
CA ARG A 376 16.24 -11.53 -45.48
C ARG A 376 15.19 -12.16 -44.55
N ARG A 377 15.57 -13.31 -43.99
CA ARG A 377 14.80 -14.09 -43.01
C ARG A 377 15.35 -13.82 -41.61
N ARG A 378 14.54 -13.25 -40.72
CA ARG A 378 14.79 -13.33 -39.26
C ARG A 378 13.81 -14.35 -38.69
N ARG A 379 14.35 -15.35 -37.98
CA ARG A 379 13.57 -16.42 -37.35
C ARG A 379 13.72 -16.28 -35.85
N PHE A 380 12.58 -16.22 -35.15
CA PHE A 380 12.54 -16.23 -33.70
C PHE A 380 11.47 -17.24 -33.26
N GLY A 381 11.91 -18.48 -32.99
CA GLY A 381 11.01 -19.60 -32.66
C GLY A 381 9.97 -19.88 -33.75
N TRP A 382 8.70 -19.82 -33.36
CA TRP A 382 7.49 -19.94 -34.19
C TRP A 382 7.18 -18.76 -35.14
N LEU A 383 7.96 -17.67 -35.07
CA LEU A 383 7.76 -16.47 -35.88
C LEU A 383 8.84 -16.36 -36.96
N SER A 384 8.40 -16.18 -38.21
CA SER A 384 9.27 -15.79 -39.30
C SER A 384 8.80 -14.47 -39.91
N THR A 385 9.72 -13.53 -40.06
CA THR A 385 9.46 -12.22 -40.67
C THR A 385 10.22 -12.12 -41.99
N VAL A 386 9.51 -11.82 -43.08
CA VAL A 386 10.10 -11.51 -44.39
C VAL A 386 10.14 -9.99 -44.55
N SER A 387 11.33 -9.45 -44.81
CA SER A 387 11.48 -7.99 -44.94
C SER A 387 10.94 -7.48 -46.29
N ARG A 388 11.11 -8.26 -47.36
CA ARG A 388 10.67 -7.93 -48.72
C ARG A 388 10.55 -9.16 -49.63
N TRP A 389 9.79 -9.03 -50.71
CA TRP A 389 9.65 -10.02 -51.78
C TRP A 389 10.16 -9.42 -53.09
N ASP A 390 11.04 -10.15 -53.77
CA ASP A 390 11.54 -9.80 -55.10
C ASP A 390 11.07 -10.84 -56.12
N VAL A 391 10.76 -10.39 -57.33
CA VAL A 391 10.44 -11.28 -58.46
C VAL A 391 11.58 -11.26 -59.46
N GLU A 392 12.12 -12.44 -59.74
CA GLU A 392 13.10 -12.67 -60.79
C GLU A 392 12.39 -13.21 -62.03
N HIS A 393 12.51 -12.50 -63.15
CA HIS A 393 12.14 -12.98 -64.47
C HIS A 393 13.39 -13.54 -65.13
N HIS A 394 13.34 -14.82 -65.48
CA HIS A 394 14.41 -15.57 -66.14
C HIS A 394 13.99 -15.80 -67.58
N GLU A 395 14.80 -15.32 -68.51
CA GLU A 395 14.64 -15.55 -69.94
C GLU A 395 15.95 -16.10 -70.48
N VAL A 396 15.89 -17.28 -71.09
CA VAL A 396 17.04 -17.94 -71.72
C VAL A 396 16.73 -18.15 -73.19
N GLU A 397 17.58 -17.62 -74.04
CA GLU A 397 17.52 -17.76 -75.49
C GLU A 397 18.65 -18.68 -75.94
N ILE A 398 18.31 -19.78 -76.60
CA ILE A 398 19.27 -20.74 -77.16
C ILE A 398 19.10 -20.74 -78.68
N THR A 399 20.13 -20.32 -79.39
CA THR A 399 20.16 -20.36 -80.85
C THR A 399 20.75 -21.68 -81.32
N LEU A 400 20.04 -22.39 -82.19
CA LEU A 400 20.53 -23.57 -82.87
C LEU A 400 20.64 -23.31 -84.37
N GLU A 401 21.68 -23.87 -84.98
CA GLU A 401 21.85 -23.94 -86.42
C GLU A 401 22.13 -25.40 -86.79
N ARG A 402 21.35 -25.96 -87.73
CA ARG A 402 21.43 -27.39 -88.11
C ARG A 402 21.39 -28.33 -86.88
N ASN A 403 20.51 -28.03 -85.94
CA ASN A 403 20.29 -28.76 -84.68
C ASN A 403 21.46 -28.77 -83.68
N VAL A 404 22.46 -27.91 -83.85
CA VAL A 404 23.57 -27.73 -82.90
C VAL A 404 23.52 -26.33 -82.30
N VAL A 405 23.71 -26.23 -80.98
CA VAL A 405 23.71 -24.94 -80.26
C VAL A 405 24.87 -24.07 -80.74
N GLN A 406 24.58 -22.84 -81.15
CA GLN A 406 25.60 -21.85 -81.57
C GLN A 406 25.79 -20.76 -80.52
N ASP A 407 24.70 -20.34 -79.86
CA ASP A 407 24.75 -19.27 -78.87
C ASP A 407 23.73 -19.51 -77.76
N VAL A 408 24.07 -19.07 -76.55
CA VAL A 408 23.22 -19.16 -75.35
C VAL A 408 23.27 -17.82 -74.62
N GLN A 409 22.13 -17.13 -74.58
CA GLN A 409 21.98 -15.88 -73.84
C GLN A 409 21.01 -16.07 -72.68
N ALA A 410 21.45 -15.75 -71.46
CA ALA A 410 20.61 -15.79 -70.28
C ALA A 410 20.46 -14.38 -69.70
N ARG A 411 19.20 -13.92 -69.57
CA ARG A 411 18.86 -12.64 -68.97
C ARG A 411 18.02 -12.86 -67.71
N VAL A 412 18.44 -12.21 -66.64
CA VAL A 412 17.71 -12.22 -65.37
C VAL A 412 17.35 -10.80 -65.00
N ARG A 413 16.05 -10.49 -64.97
CA ARG A 413 15.54 -9.18 -64.56
C ARG A 413 14.86 -9.28 -63.20
N ARG A 414 15.27 -8.42 -62.26
CA ARG A 414 14.70 -8.36 -60.91
C ARG A 414 13.77 -7.17 -60.77
N THR A 415 12.57 -7.41 -60.25
CA THR A 415 11.56 -6.38 -60.00
C THR A 415 11.00 -6.51 -58.59
N HIS A 416 10.87 -5.39 -57.89
CA HIS A 416 10.39 -5.36 -56.50
C HIS A 416 8.87 -5.52 -56.42
N LEU A 417 8.38 -6.25 -55.42
CA LEU A 417 6.95 -6.46 -55.21
C LEU A 417 6.55 -6.11 -53.77
N ALA A 418 5.60 -5.17 -53.63
CA ALA A 418 5.19 -4.63 -52.33
C ALA A 418 4.29 -5.61 -51.52
N GLN A 419 3.62 -6.55 -52.17
CA GLN A 419 2.74 -7.55 -51.55
C GLN A 419 2.77 -8.88 -52.31
N PRO A 420 2.97 -10.03 -51.65
CA PRO A 420 2.75 -11.33 -52.29
C PRO A 420 1.23 -11.55 -52.45
N GLY A 421 0.68 -11.22 -53.61
CA GLY A 421 -0.75 -11.43 -53.87
C GLY A 421 -1.39 -10.61 -54.98
N ALA A 422 -0.71 -9.58 -55.52
CA ALA A 422 -1.20 -8.88 -56.69
C ALA A 422 -0.83 -9.66 -57.96
N ALA A 423 -1.64 -10.67 -58.29
CA ALA A 423 -1.86 -11.14 -59.64
C ALA A 423 -3.25 -10.68 -60.05
#